data_AF-A0A2E9GLV8-F1
#
_entry.id   AF-A0A2E9GLV8-F1
#
_cell.length_a   1.000
_cell.length_b   1.000
_cell.length_c   1.000
_cell.angle_alpha   90.00
_cell.angle_beta   90.00
_cell.angle_gamma   90.00
#
_symmetry.space_group_name_H-M   'P 1'
#
loop_
_entity.id
_entity.type
_entity.pdbx_description
1 polymer ?
#
loop_
_entity_poly.entity_id
_entity_poly.type
_entity_poly.pdbx_seq_one_letter_code
_entity_poly.pdbx_strand_id
1 'polypeptide(L)' 'MRSALAHGAVVHAAGPWRTTGGWWSPETRWAYDHFDVLTSDGILSRLRFDHVRRAWHIDAIYD' A
#
# COMPACT_ATOMS: atom_id res chain seq x y z
N MET A 1 9.17 -10.96 5.10
CA MET A 1 9.58 -10.43 3.78
C MET A 1 10.11 -9.02 3.99
N ARG A 2 11.22 -8.64 3.36
CA ARG A 2 11.73 -7.25 3.35
C ARG A 2 11.76 -6.79 1.91
N SER A 3 11.25 -5.59 1.63
CA SER A 3 11.33 -4.99 0.29
C SER A 3 12.79 -4.67 -0.02
N ALA A 4 13.22 -4.70 -1.28
CA ALA A 4 14.53 -4.19 -1.68
C ALA A 4 14.52 -2.66 -1.94
N LEU A 5 13.33 -2.08 -2.07
CA LEU A 5 13.11 -0.72 -2.56
C LEU A 5 12.87 0.32 -1.46
N ALA A 6 12.37 -0.12 -0.30
CA ALA A 6 12.14 0.72 0.87
C ALA A 6 12.45 -0.12 2.12
N HIS A 7 13.27 0.41 3.03
CA HIS A 7 13.76 -0.33 4.19
C HIS A 7 13.64 0.51 5.46
N GLY A 8 13.87 -0.13 6.60
CA GLY A 8 13.81 0.55 7.89
C GLY A 8 12.41 0.63 8.49
N ALA A 9 12.31 1.32 9.63
CA ALA A 9 11.06 1.45 10.37
C ALA A 9 10.18 2.51 9.73
N VAL A 10 8.86 2.31 9.72
CA VAL A 10 7.91 3.37 9.37
C VAL A 10 7.94 4.41 10.48
N VAL A 11 8.26 5.66 10.13
CA VAL A 11 8.33 6.79 11.07
C VAL A 11 7.13 7.73 10.93
N HIS A 12 6.55 7.83 9.74
CA HIS A 12 5.27 8.51 9.50
C HIS A 12 4.39 7.68 8.56
N ALA A 13 3.08 7.78 8.75
CA ALA A 13 2.09 7.15 7.90
C ALA A 13 0.87 8.06 7.74
N ALA A 14 0.36 8.16 6.52
CA ALA A 14 -0.92 8.79 6.20
C ALA A 14 -1.85 7.78 5.53
N GLY A 15 -3.15 7.84 5.84
CA GLY A 15 -4.16 6.87 5.42
C GLY A 15 -4.70 6.01 6.59
N PRO A 16 -5.39 4.88 6.31
CA PRO A 16 -5.66 4.36 4.97
C PRO A 16 -6.67 5.20 4.21
N TRP A 17 -6.44 5.38 2.91
CA TRP A 17 -7.49 5.77 1.96
C TRP A 17 -7.99 4.54 1.23
N ARG A 18 -9.25 4.20 1.48
CA ARG A 18 -9.89 3.02 0.90
C ARG A 18 -10.51 3.34 -0.45
N THR A 19 -10.21 2.52 -1.45
CA THR A 19 -10.91 2.48 -2.73
C THR A 19 -11.44 1.06 -2.96
N THR A 20 -12.68 0.95 -3.44
CA THR A 20 -13.32 -0.34 -3.69
C THR A 20 -14.19 -0.29 -4.94
N GLY A 21 -14.37 -1.41 -5.62
CA GLY A 21 -15.23 -1.49 -6.80
C GLY A 21 -15.50 -2.93 -7.23
N GLY A 22 -16.33 -3.10 -8.24
CA GLY A 22 -16.70 -4.43 -8.77
C GLY A 22 -17.38 -5.33 -7.74
N TRP A 23 -17.94 -4.78 -6.66
CA TRP A 23 -18.45 -5.55 -5.52
C TRP A 23 -19.61 -6.50 -5.89
N TRP A 24 -20.26 -6.27 -7.03
CA TRP A 24 -21.33 -7.09 -7.55
C TRP A 24 -20.86 -8.39 -8.23
N SER A 25 -19.57 -8.55 -8.53
CA SER A 25 -19.03 -9.77 -9.13
C SER A 25 -17.76 -10.23 -8.41
N PRO A 26 -17.67 -11.51 -8.01
CA PRO A 26 -16.44 -12.07 -7.45
C PRO A 26 -15.21 -11.90 -8.36
N GLU A 27 -15.42 -11.87 -9.68
CA GLU A 27 -14.35 -11.80 -10.69
C GLU A 27 -13.79 -10.39 -10.86
N THR A 28 -14.63 -9.37 -10.67
CA THR A 28 -14.25 -7.96 -10.87
C THR A 28 -14.09 -7.21 -9.56
N ARG A 29 -14.43 -7.82 -8.42
CA ARG A 29 -14.28 -7.22 -7.10
C ARG A 29 -12.83 -6.86 -6.82
N TRP A 30 -12.63 -5.64 -6.34
CA TRP A 30 -11.36 -5.17 -5.79
C TRP A 30 -11.61 -4.26 -4.59
N ALA A 31 -10.64 -4.25 -3.66
CA ALA A 31 -10.66 -3.39 -2.49
C ALA A 31 -9.23 -3.14 -2.03
N TYR A 32 -8.83 -1.88 -2.01
CA TYR A 32 -7.47 -1.44 -1.75
C TYR A 32 -7.44 -0.39 -0.65
N ASP A 33 -6.55 -0.57 0.31
CA ASP A 33 -6.16 0.52 1.22
C ASP A 33 -4.81 1.06 0.80
N HIS A 34 -4.73 2.36 0.55
CA HIS A 34 -3.47 3.02 0.24
C HIS A 34 -2.94 3.76 1.46
N PHE A 35 -1.62 3.79 1.59
CA PHE A 35 -0.89 4.51 2.61
C PHE A 35 0.29 5.21 1.98
N ASP A 36 0.54 6.45 2.38
CA ASP A 36 1.84 7.08 2.13
C ASP A 36 2.67 6.95 3.42
N VAL A 37 3.84 6.35 3.32
CA VAL A 37 4.71 6.03 4.46
C VAL A 37 6.11 6.59 4.25
N LEU A 38 6.61 7.28 5.27
CA LEU A 38 8.01 7.65 5.38
C LEU A 38 8.72 6.61 6.24
N THR A 39 9.79 6.03 5.72
CA THR A 39 10.66 5.13 6.46
C THR A 39 11.87 5.88 7.06
N SER A 40 12.50 5.28 8.07
CA SER A 40 13.63 5.86 8.79
C SER A 40 14.89 6.10 7.94
N ASP A 41 14.95 5.51 6.75
CA ASP A 41 15.99 5.76 5.74
C ASP A 41 15.67 6.97 4.83
N GLY A 42 14.55 7.67 5.08
CA GLY A 42 14.14 8.87 4.36
C GLY A 42 13.29 8.61 3.12
N ILE A 43 12.98 7.35 2.80
CA ILE A 43 12.18 7.02 1.61
C ILE A 43 10.69 7.24 1.89
N LEU A 44 10.05 8.09 1.06
CA LEU A 44 8.60 8.22 1.00
C LEU A 44 8.06 7.29 -0.09
N SER A 45 7.14 6.40 0.26
CA SER A 45 6.54 5.46 -0.69
C SER A 45 5.04 5.30 -0.48
N ARG A 46 4.35 4.90 -1.54
CA ARG A 46 2.94 4.50 -1.49
C ARG A 46 2.83 2.99 -1.36
N LEU A 47 2.30 2.54 -0.22
CA LEU A 47 1.88 1.16 -0.02
C LEU A 47 0.42 0.98 -0.39
N ARG A 48 0.09 -0.20 -0.90
CA ARG A 48 -1.28 -0.65 -1.13
C ARG A 48 -1.48 -2.02 -0.49
N PHE A 49 -2.52 -2.15 0.33
CA PHE A 49 -3.01 -3.44 0.79
C PHE A 49 -4.21 -3.90 -0.04
N ASP A 50 -4.05 -5.02 -0.75
CA ASP A 50 -5.11 -5.70 -1.46
C ASP A 50 -5.91 -6.58 -0.50
N HIS A 51 -7.15 -6.18 -0.20
CA HIS A 51 -8.05 -6.93 0.69
C HIS A 51 -8.56 -8.23 0.08
N VAL A 52 -8.60 -8.35 -1.25
CA VAL A 52 -9.04 -9.56 -1.95
C VAL A 52 -7.93 -10.60 -1.93
N ARG A 53 -6.70 -10.18 -2.27
CA ARG A 53 -5.51 -11.07 -2.30
C ARG A 53 -4.80 -11.19 -0.96
N ARG A 54 -5.17 -10.35 0.02
CA ARG A 54 -4.52 -10.22 1.33
C ARG A 54 -3.01 -9.99 1.24
N ALA A 55 -2.62 -9.08 0.34
CA ALA A 55 -1.22 -8.84 0.00
C ALA A 55 -0.88 -7.35 0.05
N TRP A 56 0.36 -7.06 0.47
CA TRP A 56 0.94 -5.72 0.42
C TRP A 56 1.72 -5.51 -0.88
N HIS A 57 1.61 -4.32 -1.44
CA HIS A 57 2.32 -3.88 -2.64
C HIS A 57 2.94 -2.50 -2.40
N ILE A 58 4.03 -2.19 -3.10
CA ILE A 58 4.54 -0.83 -3.27
C ILE A 58 4.04 -0.37 -4.64
N ASP A 59 3.18 0.64 -4.67
CA ASP A 59 2.62 1.18 -5.91
C ASP A 59 3.46 2.35 -6.44
N ALA A 60 4.18 3.08 -5.56
CA ALA A 60 5.07 4.17 -5.94
C ALA A 60 6.18 4.42 -4.91
N ILE A 61 7.28 5.03 -5.37
CA ILE A 61 8.34 5.63 -4.55
C ILE A 61 8.47 7.07 -5.04
N TYR A 62 8.52 8.01 -4.10
CA TYR A 62 8.65 9.44 -4.38
C TYR A 62 10.12 9.87 -4.22
N ASP A 63 10.57 10.81 -5.05
CA ASP A 63 11.90 11.43 -5.00
C ASP A 63 11.97 12.68 -4.09
#